data_AF-A0A849T1U8-F1
#
_entry.id   AF-A0A849T1U8-F1
#
_cell.length_a   1.000
_cell.length_b   1.000
_cell.length_c   1.000
_cell.angle_alpha   90.00
_cell.angle_beta   90.00
_cell.angle_gamma   90.00
#
_symmetry.space_group_name_H-M   'P 1'
#
loop_
_entity.id
_entity.type
_entity.pdbx_description
1 polymer ?
#
loop_
_entity_poly.entity_id
_entity_poly.type
_entity_poly.pdbx_seq_one_letter_code
_entity_poly.pdbx_strand_id
1 'polypeptide(L)'
;MSKKVVKIEPEFLVDFLQGVKDPRIDRTKKHELIDILVIAICAVICGAKSWVEIEDFGEAKQEWFSIYLNLENGIPSHDTFRRLFMILDPEKFLEVFIKWVAAVTKNTDLKQICVDGKR
;
A
#
# COMPACT_ATOMS: atom_id res chain seq x y z
N MET A 1 7.80 13.25 -30.24
CA MET A 1 6.61 12.71 -29.55
C MET A 1 6.89 12.74 -28.05
N SER A 2 6.42 13.76 -27.35
CA SER A 2 6.59 13.85 -25.89
C SER A 2 5.76 12.75 -25.24
N LYS A 3 6.42 11.82 -24.54
CA LYS A 3 5.73 10.90 -23.63
C LYS A 3 4.99 11.76 -22.63
N LYS A 4 3.65 11.70 -22.63
CA LYS A 4 2.88 12.20 -21.48
C LYS A 4 3.32 11.36 -20.30
N VAL A 5 4.13 11.94 -19.42
CA VAL A 5 4.35 11.38 -18.10
C VAL A 5 3.00 11.50 -17.41
N VAL A 6 2.29 10.38 -17.31
CA VAL A 6 1.08 10.29 -16.52
C VAL A 6 1.50 10.52 -15.09
N LYS A 7 1.09 11.66 -14.53
CA LYS A 7 1.27 11.93 -13.12
C LYS A 7 0.37 10.97 -12.35
N ILE A 8 0.96 9.94 -11.76
CA ILE A 8 0.31 9.14 -10.74
C ILE A 8 0.45 9.96 -9.46
N GLU A 9 -0.57 10.74 -9.11
CA GLU A 9 -0.55 11.51 -7.87
C GLU A 9 -0.69 10.55 -6.66
N PRO A 10 0.05 10.77 -5.55
CA PRO A 10 0.05 9.89 -4.37
C PRO A 10 -1.34 9.67 -3.73
N GLU A 11 -2.23 10.65 -3.86
CA GLU A 11 -3.63 10.61 -3.42
C GLU A 11 -4.38 9.40 -4.00
N PHE A 12 -3.90 8.89 -5.15
CA PHE A 12 -4.51 7.80 -5.90
C PHE A 12 -4.47 6.43 -5.21
N LEU A 13 -3.58 6.15 -4.26
CA LEU A 13 -3.61 4.88 -3.52
C LEU A 13 -4.48 4.99 -2.26
N VAL A 14 -4.33 6.11 -1.53
CA VAL A 14 -5.06 6.37 -0.29
C VAL A 14 -6.56 6.33 -0.53
N ASP A 15 -7.05 6.98 -1.59
CA ASP A 15 -8.48 7.04 -1.92
C ASP A 15 -9.12 5.66 -2.12
N PHE A 16 -8.40 4.73 -2.76
CA PHE A 16 -8.90 3.37 -2.95
C PHE A 16 -8.92 2.62 -1.62
N LEU A 17 -7.87 2.78 -0.81
CA LEU A 17 -7.74 2.09 0.48
C LEU A 17 -8.74 2.57 1.53
N GLN A 18 -9.32 3.77 1.39
CA GLN A 18 -10.43 4.23 2.25
C GLN A 18 -11.67 3.32 2.16
N GLY A 19 -11.81 2.55 1.08
CA GLY A 19 -12.87 1.53 0.94
C GLY A 19 -12.67 0.29 1.83
N VAL A 20 -11.50 0.14 2.44
CA VAL A 20 -11.18 -0.98 3.33
C VAL A 20 -11.68 -0.69 4.74
N LYS A 21 -12.63 -1.49 5.23
CA LYS A 21 -13.11 -1.38 6.60
C LYS A 21 -12.01 -1.78 7.58
N ASP A 22 -11.79 -0.98 8.62
CA ASP A 22 -10.87 -1.34 9.70
C ASP A 22 -11.44 -2.49 10.56
N PRO A 23 -10.84 -3.69 10.53
CA PRO A 23 -11.30 -4.82 11.32
C PRO A 23 -10.83 -4.74 12.78
N ARG A 24 -9.93 -3.81 13.12
CA ARG A 24 -9.34 -3.69 14.46
C ARG A 24 -10.35 -3.10 15.44
N ILE A 25 -10.23 -3.50 16.70
CA ILE A 25 -10.97 -2.89 17.80
C ILE A 25 -10.35 -1.52 18.14
N ASP A 26 -11.16 -0.54 18.55
CA ASP A 26 -10.71 0.86 18.72
C ASP A 26 -9.52 1.00 19.67
N ARG A 27 -9.51 0.28 20.79
CA ARG A 27 -8.38 0.29 21.76
C ARG A 27 -7.04 -0.23 21.20
N THR A 28 -7.04 -0.81 20.00
CA THR A 28 -5.82 -1.33 19.34
C THR A 28 -5.36 -0.48 18.15
N LYS A 29 -6.02 0.65 17.88
CA LYS A 29 -5.72 1.53 16.74
C LYS A 29 -4.71 2.62 17.12
N LYS A 30 -3.48 2.22 17.43
CA LYS A 30 -2.38 3.18 17.66
C LYS A 30 -1.94 3.88 16.36
N HIS A 31 -1.98 3.17 15.24
CA HIS A 31 -1.64 3.72 13.92
C HIS A 31 -2.87 3.70 13.03
N GLU A 32 -3.01 4.70 12.17
CA GLU A 32 -4.08 4.78 11.19
C GLU A 32 -4.07 3.57 10.25
N LEU A 33 -5.25 3.09 9.85
CA LEU A 33 -5.33 1.92 8.97
C LEU A 33 -4.61 2.19 7.64
N ILE A 34 -4.84 3.39 7.09
CA ILE A 34 -4.27 3.82 5.81
C ILE A 34 -2.75 3.82 5.89
N ASP A 35 -2.16 4.35 6.97
CA ASP A 35 -0.71 4.38 7.15
C ASP A 35 -0.12 2.97 7.07
N ILE A 36 -0.73 2.00 7.79
CA ILE A 36 -0.26 0.61 7.78
C ILE A 36 -0.38 -0.01 6.38
N LEU A 37 -1.50 0.18 5.69
CA LEU A 37 -1.73 -0.43 4.38
C LEU A 37 -0.81 0.15 3.31
N VAL A 38 -0.60 1.47 3.29
CA VAL A 38 0.28 2.14 2.33
C VAL A 38 1.73 1.69 2.51
N ILE A 39 2.24 1.69 3.74
CA ILE A 39 3.62 1.25 4.02
C ILE A 39 3.82 -0.21 3.57
N ALA A 40 2.88 -1.10 3.92
CA ALA A 40 2.97 -2.52 3.56
C ALA A 40 2.97 -2.75 2.04
N ILE A 41 2.09 -2.08 1.30
CA ILE A 41 2.02 -2.19 -0.16
C ILE A 41 3.32 -1.69 -0.80
N CYS A 42 3.81 -0.51 -0.40
CA CYS A 42 5.06 0.04 -0.92
C CYS A 42 6.24 -0.90 -0.64
N ALA A 43 6.37 -1.41 0.59
CA ALA A 43 7.43 -2.32 0.96
C ALA A 43 7.41 -3.61 0.12
N VAL A 44 6.24 -4.23 -0.06
CA VAL A 44 6.08 -5.47 -0.85
C VAL A 44 6.38 -5.23 -2.33
N ILE A 45 5.94 -4.11 -2.90
CA ILE A 45 6.29 -3.74 -4.30
C ILE A 45 7.80 -3.56 -4.44
N CYS A 46 8.46 -2.99 -3.42
CA CYS A 46 9.91 -2.86 -3.36
C CYS A 46 10.64 -4.17 -3.00
N GLY A 47 9.92 -5.28 -2.85
CA GLY A 47 10.49 -6.61 -2.71
C GLY A 47 10.65 -7.12 -1.28
N ALA A 48 10.06 -6.46 -0.27
CA ALA A 48 10.01 -6.97 1.09
C ALA A 48 9.22 -8.29 1.15
N LYS A 49 9.78 -9.29 1.84
CA LYS A 49 9.21 -10.67 1.92
C LYS A 49 8.80 -11.07 3.33
N SER A 50 9.10 -10.25 4.33
CA SER A 50 8.80 -10.51 5.73
C SER A 50 8.25 -9.28 6.43
N TRP A 51 7.58 -9.47 7.57
CA TRP A 51 7.05 -8.35 8.37
C TRP A 51 8.16 -7.45 8.91
N VAL A 52 9.32 -8.03 9.24
CA VAL A 52 10.51 -7.29 9.68
C VAL A 52 11.04 -6.43 8.53
N GLU A 53 11.14 -6.97 7.32
CA GLU A 53 11.54 -6.17 6.15
C GLU A 53 10.56 -5.03 5.83
N ILE A 54 9.26 -5.20 6.13
CA ILE A 54 8.26 -4.12 5.96
C ILE A 54 8.48 -3.01 6.99
N GLU A 55 8.75 -3.37 8.25
CA GLU A 55 9.11 -2.41 9.30
C GLU A 55 10.40 -1.67 8.94
N ASP A 56 11.47 -2.40 8.58
CA ASP A 56 12.76 -1.85 8.17
C ASP A 56 12.61 -0.88 6.99
N PHE A 57 11.78 -1.24 6.00
CA PHE A 57 11.48 -0.36 4.86
C PHE A 57 10.75 0.91 5.29
N GLY A 58 9.76 0.77 6.18
CA GLY A 58 9.01 1.89 6.75
C GLY A 58 9.93 2.87 7.47
N GLU A 59 10.80 2.37 8.36
CA GLU A 59 11.79 3.16 9.10
C GLU A 59 12.77 3.86 8.15
N ALA A 60 13.33 3.12 7.18
CA ALA A 60 14.25 3.69 6.19
C ALA A 60 13.63 4.76 5.29
N LYS A 61 12.30 4.84 5.21
CA LYS A 61 11.55 5.79 4.38
C LYS A 61 10.60 6.67 5.18
N GLN A 62 10.72 6.72 6.51
CA GLN A 62 9.78 7.42 7.37
C GLN A 62 9.63 8.90 6.99
N GLU A 63 10.74 9.60 6.74
CA GLU A 63 10.71 11.01 6.32
C GLU A 63 9.88 11.21 5.04
N TRP A 64 10.06 10.32 4.05
CA TRP A 64 9.30 10.37 2.81
C TRP A 64 7.80 10.06 3.03
N PHE A 65 7.49 9.06 3.87
CA PHE A 65 6.11 8.73 4.20
C PHE A 65 5.39 9.85 4.95
N SER A 66 6.10 10.61 5.81
CA SER A 66 5.52 11.71 6.58
C SER A 66 4.99 12.87 5.73
N ILE A 67 5.37 12.94 4.44
CA ILE A 67 4.83 13.90 3.47
C ILE A 67 3.37 13.57 3.10
N TYR A 68 2.97 12.29 3.21
CA TYR A 68 1.69 11.78 2.71
C TYR A 68 0.81 11.11 3.78
N LEU A 69 1.41 10.68 4.90
CA LEU A 69 0.77 9.88 5.95
C LEU A 69 0.80 10.61 7.30
N ASN A 70 -0.15 10.31 8.20
CA ASN A 70 -0.29 11.05 9.46
C ASN A 70 0.78 10.65 10.50
N LEU A 71 1.31 9.42 10.48
CA LEU A 71 2.47 8.92 11.26
C LEU A 71 2.65 9.45 12.70
N GLU A 72 1.58 9.84 13.39
CA GLU A 72 1.63 10.47 14.73
C GLU A 72 2.40 9.60 15.74
N ASN A 73 2.30 8.29 15.54
CA ASN A 73 2.89 7.27 16.39
C ASN A 73 4.11 6.58 15.77
N GLY A 74 4.67 7.13 14.69
CA GLY A 74 5.80 6.55 13.94
C GLY A 74 5.40 5.35 13.08
N ILE A 75 6.41 4.60 12.64
CA ILE A 75 6.22 3.40 11.82
C ILE A 75 5.62 2.27 12.68
N PRO A 76 4.60 1.54 12.19
CA PRO A 76 4.08 0.37 12.88
C PRO A 76 5.15 -0.73 12.99
N SER A 77 5.19 -1.45 14.11
CA SER A 77 6.08 -2.61 14.23
C SER A 77 5.65 -3.78 13.34
N HIS A 78 6.57 -4.72 13.06
CA HIS A 78 6.29 -5.97 12.34
C HIS A 78 5.10 -6.75 12.93
N ASP A 79 4.93 -6.75 14.26
CA ASP A 79 3.78 -7.34 14.94
C ASP A 79 2.46 -6.61 14.66
N THR A 80 2.51 -5.30 14.46
CA THR A 80 1.33 -4.50 14.11
C THR A 80 0.88 -4.79 12.68
N PHE A 81 1.81 -4.86 11.72
CA PHE A 81 1.53 -5.32 10.37
C PHE A 81 0.94 -6.73 10.39
N ARG A 82 1.63 -7.68 11.04
CA ARG A 82 1.19 -9.08 11.14
C ARG A 82 -0.22 -9.20 11.71
N ARG A 83 -0.51 -8.53 12.83
CA ARG A 83 -1.84 -8.57 13.46
C ARG A 83 -2.93 -8.02 12.55
N LEU A 84 -2.70 -6.91 11.86
CA LEU A 84 -3.68 -6.35 10.93
C LEU A 84 -3.98 -7.35 9.80
N PHE A 85 -2.95 -7.82 9.10
CA PHE A 85 -3.13 -8.71 7.95
C PHE A 85 -3.69 -10.10 8.31
N MET A 86 -3.58 -10.53 9.57
CA MET A 86 -4.23 -11.75 10.05
C MET A 86 -5.75 -11.63 10.18
N ILE A 87 -6.28 -10.42 10.40
CA ILE A 87 -7.72 -10.19 10.62
C ILE A 87 -8.38 -9.41 9.48
N LEU A 88 -7.57 -8.87 8.57
CA LEU A 88 -8.05 -8.16 7.39
C LEU A 88 -8.76 -9.14 6.46
N ASP A 89 -9.94 -8.75 5.96
CA ASP A 89 -10.67 -9.52 4.96
C ASP A 89 -9.85 -9.54 3.65
N PRO A 90 -9.29 -10.70 3.27
CA PRO A 90 -8.39 -10.78 2.12
C PRO A 90 -9.12 -10.56 0.80
N GLU A 91 -10.39 -10.95 0.69
CA GLU A 91 -11.18 -10.80 -0.54
C GLU A 91 -11.50 -9.33 -0.77
N LYS A 92 -11.91 -8.61 0.29
CA LYS A 92 -12.20 -7.18 0.20
C LYS A 92 -10.96 -6.35 -0.05
N PHE A 93 -9.86 -6.68 0.60
CA PHE A 93 -8.58 -6.03 0.33
C PHE A 93 -8.14 -6.26 -1.12
N LEU A 94 -8.22 -7.49 -1.62
CA LEU A 94 -7.87 -7.81 -3.01
C LEU A 94 -8.77 -7.08 -4.01
N GLU A 95 -10.07 -6.98 -3.75
CA GLU A 95 -11.02 -6.24 -4.60
C GLU A 95 -10.59 -4.77 -4.76
N VAL A 96 -10.26 -4.12 -3.65
CA VAL A 96 -9.77 -2.73 -3.64
C VAL A 96 -8.43 -2.61 -4.36
N PHE A 97 -7.50 -3.53 -4.08
CA PHE A 97 -6.18 -3.54 -4.69
C PHE A 97 -6.24 -3.71 -6.23
N ILE A 98 -7.06 -4.64 -6.72
CA ILE A 98 -7.26 -4.85 -8.17
C ILE A 98 -7.86 -3.60 -8.82
N LYS A 99 -8.85 -2.96 -8.19
CA LYS A 99 -9.43 -1.71 -8.69
C LYS A 99 -8.36 -0.62 -8.84
N TRP A 100 -7.49 -0.49 -7.84
CA TRP A 100 -6.37 0.44 -7.89
C TRP A 100 -5.40 0.10 -9.03
N VAL A 101 -4.93 -1.14 -9.15
CA VAL A 101 -4.02 -1.57 -10.24
C VAL A 101 -4.65 -1.33 -11.62
N ALA A 102 -5.94 -1.64 -11.78
CA ALA A 102 -6.66 -1.40 -13.03
C ALA A 102 -6.76 0.10 -13.35
N ALA A 103 -6.92 0.94 -12.33
CA ALA A 103 -6.98 2.38 -12.51
C ALA A 103 -5.58 2.97 -12.83
N VAL A 104 -4.51 2.47 -12.21
CA VAL A 104 -3.12 2.84 -12.57
C VAL A 104 -2.86 2.46 -14.03
N THR A 105 -3.13 1.21 -14.41
CA THR A 105 -2.83 0.69 -15.76
C THR A 105 -3.64 1.37 -16.86
N LYS A 106 -4.91 1.73 -16.64
CA LYS A 106 -5.72 2.50 -17.60
C LYS A 106 -5.21 3.92 -17.80
N ASN A 107 -4.73 4.55 -16.73
CA ASN A 107 -4.28 5.93 -16.79
C ASN A 107 -2.88 6.05 -17.39
N THR A 108 -2.12 4.96 -17.42
CA THR A 108 -0.79 4.89 -18.01
C THR A 108 -0.81 4.23 -19.40
N ASP A 109 0.02 4.71 -20.35
CA ASP A 109 0.32 3.95 -21.58
C ASP A 109 1.17 2.68 -21.31
N LEU A 110 1.07 2.09 -20.11
CA LEU A 110 1.78 0.87 -19.72
C LEU A 110 1.17 -0.31 -20.48
N LYS A 111 1.83 -0.67 -21.59
CA LYS A 111 1.57 -1.91 -22.29
C LYS A 111 1.94 -3.07 -21.35
N GLN A 112 0.99 -3.95 -21.03
CA GLN A 112 1.28 -5.20 -20.35
C GLN A 112 2.25 -6.02 -21.21
N ILE A 113 3.44 -6.30 -20.67
CA ILE A 113 4.44 -7.16 -21.29
C ILE A 113 4.53 -8.42 -20.45
N CYS A 114 4.04 -9.53 -20.99
CA CYS A 114 4.22 -10.84 -20.37
C CYS A 114 5.68 -11.27 -20.51
N VAL A 115 6.42 -11.35 -19.40
CA VAL A 115 7.83 -11.76 -19.39
C VAL A 115 7.99 -13.27 -19.67
N ASP A 116 6.94 -14.06 -19.40
CA ASP A 116 6.90 -15.53 -19.57
C ASP A 116 6.29 -16.00 -20.92
N GLY A 117 6.15 -15.10 -21.91
CA GLY A 117 5.74 -15.48 -23.27
C GLY A 117 4.29 -15.94 -23.47
N LYS A 118 3.46 -15.98 -22.43
CA LYS A 118 2.02 -16.28 -22.56
C LYS A 118 1.22 -14.99 -22.79
N ARG A 119 0.37 -15.03 -23.82
CA ARG A 119 -0.56 -13.94 -24.17
C ARG A 119 -1.74 -13.92 -23.22
#